data_AF-A0A1G1GUZ3-F1
#
_entry.id   AF-A0A1G1GUZ3-F1
#
_cell.length_a   1.000
_cell.length_b   1.000
_cell.length_c   1.000
_cell.angle_alpha   90.00
_cell.angle_beta   90.00
_cell.angle_gamma   90.00
#
_symmetry.space_group_name_H-M   'P 1'
#
loop_
_entity.id
_entity.type
_entity.pdbx_description
1 polymer ?
#
loop_
_entity_poly.entity_id
_entity_poly.type
_entity_poly.pdbx_seq_one_letter_code
_entity_poly.pdbx_strand_id
1 'polypeptide(L)'
;MKAEEVLSTMQDVLKTPGYQLKVDLGNQTVTTPSDDSYRFEIDPFRKDCLYRGLDAIGLTLQHEATITAYETRRKSEAPWLFADLRS
;
A
#
# COMPACT_ATOMS: atom_id res chain seq x y z
N MET A 1 -4.65 1.98 -17.48
CA MET A 1 -4.31 3.11 -18.36
C MET A 1 -3.37 2.58 -19.41
N LYS A 2 -3.56 3.03 -20.65
CA LYS A 2 -2.67 2.72 -21.75
C LYS A 2 -1.43 3.61 -21.68
N ALA A 3 -0.34 3.18 -22.27
CA ALA A 3 0.93 3.92 -22.25
C ALA A 3 0.79 5.32 -22.89
N GLU A 4 0.01 5.44 -23.96
CA GLU A 4 -0.29 6.71 -24.65
C GLU A 4 -0.98 7.74 -23.74
N GLU A 5 -1.95 7.30 -22.93
CA GLU A 5 -2.71 8.15 -21.99
C GLU A 5 -1.79 8.68 -20.88
N VAL A 6 -0.88 7.83 -20.38
CA VAL A 6 0.12 8.21 -19.38
C VAL A 6 1.07 9.25 -19.97
N LEU A 7 1.60 9.01 -21.17
CA LEU A 7 2.53 9.93 -21.80
C LEU A 7 1.88 11.30 -22.06
N SER A 8 0.65 11.33 -22.55
CA SER A 8 -0.10 12.58 -22.76
C SER A 8 -0.26 13.34 -21.45
N THR A 9 -0.70 12.65 -20.38
CA THR A 9 -0.89 13.27 -19.07
C THR A 9 0.42 13.83 -18.51
N MET A 10 1.54 13.11 -18.67
CA MET A 10 2.85 13.60 -18.23
C MET A 10 3.30 14.84 -19.01
N GLN A 11 3.02 14.90 -20.32
CA GLN A 11 3.31 16.09 -21.11
C GLN A 11 2.51 17.32 -20.64
N ASP A 12 1.25 17.13 -20.26
CA ASP A 12 0.40 18.22 -19.75
C ASP A 12 0.91 18.73 -18.40
N VAL A 13 1.29 17.82 -17.50
CA VAL A 13 1.92 18.17 -16.20
C VAL A 13 3.19 18.98 -16.40
N LEU A 14 4.03 18.64 -17.38
CA LEU A 14 5.28 19.35 -17.65
C LEU A 14 5.07 20.74 -18.25
N LYS A 15 3.99 20.93 -19.03
CA LYS A 15 3.66 22.21 -19.68
C LYS A 15 2.94 23.19 -18.75
N THR A 16 2.25 22.67 -17.73
CA THR A 16 1.38 23.47 -16.87
C THR A 16 1.85 23.41 -15.42
N PRO A 17 2.63 24.41 -14.95
CA PRO A 17 2.96 24.53 -13.54
C PRO A 17 1.69 24.56 -12.67
N GLY A 18 1.65 23.71 -11.65
CA GLY A 18 0.48 23.59 -10.78
C GLY A 18 -0.66 22.74 -11.36
N TYR A 19 -0.41 21.94 -12.39
CA TYR A 19 -1.39 20.98 -12.92
C TYR A 19 -1.95 20.07 -11.81
N GLN A 20 -3.28 20.01 -11.71
CA GLN A 20 -3.99 19.16 -10.76
C GLN A 20 -4.78 18.09 -11.51
N LEU A 21 -4.77 16.87 -11.00
CA LEU A 21 -5.64 15.80 -11.48
C LEU A 21 -6.26 15.10 -10.27
N LYS A 22 -7.40 14.45 -10.47
CA LYS A 22 -8.07 13.69 -9.43
C LYS A 22 -7.78 12.21 -9.61
N VAL A 23 -7.31 11.55 -8.56
CA VAL A 23 -7.16 10.09 -8.53
C VAL A 23 -8.19 9.52 -7.57
N ASP A 24 -9.08 8.68 -8.08
CA ASP A 24 -10.03 7.91 -7.28
C ASP A 24 -9.55 6.45 -7.22
N LEU A 25 -9.01 6.06 -6.08
CA LEU A 25 -8.51 4.69 -5.88
C LEU A 25 -9.64 3.65 -5.87
N GLY A 26 -10.86 4.03 -5.50
CA GLY A 26 -11.98 3.12 -5.35
C GLY A 26 -12.52 2.66 -6.67
N ASN A 27 -12.81 3.66 -7.51
CA ASN A 27 -13.21 3.48 -8.89
C ASN A 27 -12.02 3.16 -9.81
N GLN A 28 -10.79 3.33 -9.31
CA GLN A 28 -9.53 3.18 -10.05
C GLN A 28 -9.51 4.05 -11.30
N THR A 29 -9.83 5.33 -11.12
CA THR A 29 -9.86 6.31 -12.19
C THR A 29 -8.93 7.48 -11.92
N VAL A 30 -8.41 8.04 -13.00
CA VAL A 30 -7.70 9.32 -13.02
C VAL A 30 -8.54 10.27 -13.87
N THR A 31 -8.89 11.43 -13.32
CA THR A 31 -9.63 12.49 -14.03
C THR A 31 -8.75 13.72 -14.20
N THR A 32 -8.60 14.19 -15.43
CA THR A 32 -7.80 15.38 -15.79
C THR A 32 -8.61 16.67 -15.57
N PRO A 33 -7.97 17.86 -15.60
CA PRO A 33 -8.70 19.14 -15.65
C PRO A 33 -9.67 19.30 -16.83
N SER A 34 -9.43 18.56 -17.91
CA SER A 34 -10.28 18.55 -19.11
C SER A 34 -11.50 17.64 -18.96
N ASP A 35 -11.70 17.05 -17.77
CA ASP A 35 -12.76 16.08 -17.45
C ASP A 35 -12.62 14.71 -18.16
N ASP A 36 -11.46 14.46 -18.79
CA ASP A 36 -11.15 13.13 -19.32
C ASP A 36 -10.90 12.15 -18.16
N SER A 37 -11.51 10.96 -18.23
CA SER A 37 -11.37 9.92 -17.21
C SER A 37 -10.73 8.65 -17.76
N TYR A 38 -9.65 8.22 -17.11
CA TYR A 38 -8.88 7.03 -17.48
C TYR A 38 -8.91 6.00 -16.36
N ARG A 39 -9.21 4.74 -16.70
CA ARG A 39 -9.17 3.64 -15.73
C ARG A 39 -7.75 3.11 -15.57
N PHE A 40 -7.31 2.87 -14.34
CA PHE A 40 -6.08 2.16 -14.03
C PHE A 40 -6.35 0.83 -13.33
N GLU A 41 -5.33 -0.02 -13.33
CA GLU A 41 -5.34 -1.28 -12.60
C GLU A 41 -4.25 -1.25 -11.54
N ILE A 42 -4.57 -1.83 -10.40
CA ILE A 42 -3.66 -1.99 -9.27
C ILE A 42 -3.94 -3.35 -8.65
N ASP A 43 -2.90 -3.98 -8.13
CA ASP A 43 -3.03 -5.20 -7.35
C ASP A 43 -4.01 -5.00 -6.16
N PRO A 44 -4.98 -5.91 -5.93
CA PRO A 44 -5.98 -5.76 -4.88
C PRO A 44 -5.39 -5.61 -3.48
N PHE A 45 -4.29 -6.30 -3.19
CA PHE A 45 -3.62 -6.19 -1.89
C PHE A 45 -2.99 -4.81 -1.72
N ARG A 46 -2.29 -4.30 -2.74
CA ARG A 46 -1.79 -2.91 -2.73
C ARG A 46 -2.91 -1.87 -2.58
N LYS A 47 -4.06 -2.10 -3.21
CA LYS A 47 -5.25 -1.26 -3.05
C LYS A 47 -5.73 -1.25 -1.60
N ASP A 48 -5.88 -2.41 -0.96
CA ASP A 48 -6.27 -2.52 0.44
C ASP A 48 -5.27 -1.81 1.37
N CYS A 49 -3.97 -2.01 1.13
CA CYS A 49 -2.91 -1.33 1.89
C CYS A 49 -3.03 0.19 1.79
N LEU A 50 -3.20 0.74 0.58
CA LEU A 50 -3.37 2.17 0.37
C LEU A 50 -4.65 2.70 1.05
N TYR A 51 -5.73 1.92 1.01
CA TYR A 51 -6.99 2.27 1.68
C TYR A 51 -6.91 2.30 3.19
N ARG A 52 -6.20 1.34 3.77
CA ARG A 52 -6.09 1.16 5.22
C ARG A 52 -4.88 1.89 5.80
N GLY A 53 -4.08 2.56 4.96
CA GLY A 53 -2.84 3.22 5.37
C GLY A 53 -1.77 2.24 5.88
N LEU A 54 -1.79 1.01 5.38
CA LEU A 54 -0.88 -0.05 5.84
C LEU A 54 0.43 0.01 5.07
N ASP A 55 1.52 0.06 5.82
CA ASP A 55 2.86 -0.22 5.34
C ASP A 55 3.31 -1.63 5.75
N ALA A 56 4.56 -1.99 5.47
CA ALA A 56 5.11 -3.30 5.82
C ALA A 56 5.09 -3.59 7.33
N ILE A 57 5.22 -2.55 8.16
CA ILE A 57 5.15 -2.67 9.63
C ILE A 57 3.70 -2.92 10.03
N GLY A 58 2.76 -2.13 9.52
CA GLY A 58 1.33 -2.28 9.75
C GLY A 58 0.81 -3.66 9.33
N LEU A 59 1.31 -4.21 8.23
CA LEU A 59 1.01 -5.58 7.81
C LEU A 59 1.54 -6.62 8.81
N THR A 60 2.74 -6.44 9.33
CA THR A 60 3.33 -7.34 10.33
C THR A 60 2.55 -7.27 11.65
N LEU A 61 2.15 -6.07 12.07
CA LEU A 61 1.35 -5.84 13.28
C LEU A 61 -0.03 -6.50 13.21
N GLN A 62 -0.61 -6.70 12.02
CA GLN A 62 -1.86 -7.47 11.90
C GLN A 62 -1.73 -8.92 12.37
N HIS A 63 -0.50 -9.44 12.47
CA HIS A 63 -0.21 -10.77 12.96
C HIS A 63 0.28 -10.80 14.42
N GLU A 64 0.21 -9.69 15.16
CA GLU A 64 0.71 -9.57 16.54
C GLU A 64 0.20 -10.70 17.45
N ALA A 65 -1.10 -11.01 17.40
CA ALA A 65 -1.69 -12.08 18.19
C ALA A 65 -1.11 -13.46 17.84
N THR A 66 -0.91 -13.75 16.56
CA THR A 66 -0.32 -15.01 16.08
C THR A 66 1.15 -15.12 16.45
N ILE A 67 1.89 -14.01 16.32
CA ILE A 67 3.30 -13.92 16.74
C ILE A 67 3.41 -14.17 18.24
N THR A 68 2.57 -13.50 19.04
CA THR A 68 2.54 -13.68 20.50
C THR A 68 2.20 -15.11 20.91
N ALA A 69 1.22 -15.73 20.26
CA ALA A 69 0.85 -17.12 20.51
C ALA A 69 1.99 -18.09 20.15
N TYR A 70 2.65 -17.87 19.01
CA TYR A 70 3.82 -18.64 18.60
C TYR A 70 4.97 -18.50 19.61
N GLU A 71 5.31 -17.28 20.01
CA GLU A 71 6.40 -17.01 20.97
C GLU A 71 6.11 -17.61 22.34
N THR A 72 4.87 -17.49 22.83
CA THR A 72 4.44 -18.08 24.11
C THR A 72 4.63 -19.60 24.11
N ARG A 73 4.22 -20.26 23.02
CA ARG A 73 4.43 -21.70 22.85
C ARG A 73 5.92 -22.05 22.74
N ARG A 74 6.71 -21.26 22.02
CA ARG A 74 8.15 -21.50 21.87
C ARG A 74 8.93 -21.33 23.15
N LYS A 75 8.50 -20.43 24.05
CA LYS A 75 9.13 -20.26 25.38
C LYS A 75 9.09 -21.54 26.22
N SER A 76 8.06 -22.38 26.08
CA SER A 76 7.98 -23.67 26.76
C SER A 76 8.70 -24.80 26.00
N GLU A 77 8.57 -24.85 24.67
CA GLU A 77 9.19 -25.90 23.84
C GLU A 77 10.71 -25.77 23.72
N ALA A 78 11.24 -24.54 23.68
CA ALA A 78 12.66 -24.24 23.44
C ALA A 78 13.13 -23.09 24.35
N PRO A 79 13.18 -23.29 25.68
CA PRO A 79 13.47 -22.22 26.64
C PRO A 79 14.87 -21.61 26.49
N TRP A 80 15.81 -22.33 25.88
CA TRP A 80 17.17 -21.86 25.58
C TRP A 80 17.21 -20.76 24.51
N LEU A 81 16.21 -20.67 23.63
CA LEU A 81 16.11 -19.64 22.60
C LEU A 81 15.81 -18.25 23.17
N PHE A 82 15.28 -18.19 24.40
CA PHE A 82 14.85 -16.96 25.07
C PHE A 82 15.71 -16.65 26.31
N ALA A 83 16.93 -17.19 26.39
CA ALA A 83 17.80 -17.03 27.55
C ALA A 83 18.15 -15.55 27.82
N ASP A 84 18.35 -14.77 26.76
CA ASP A 84 18.82 -13.38 26.82
C ASP A 84 17.69 -12.38 27.14
N LEU A 85 16.43 -12.80 27.10
CA LEU A 85 15.24 -11.97 27.37
C LEU A 85 14.83 -11.96 28.85
N ARG A 86 15.64 -12.56 29.74
CA ARG A 86 15.35 -12.69 31.19
C ARG A 86 16.19 -11.78 32.09
N SER A 87 16.84 -10.74 31.55
CA SER A 87 17.60 -9.76 32.36
C SER A 87 16.69 -8.92 33.26
#